data_AF-A0A3S5JGX4-F1
#
_entry.id   AF-A0A3S5JGX4-F1
#
_cell.length_a   1.000
_cell.length_b   1.000
_cell.length_c   1.000
_cell.angle_alpha   90.00
_cell.angle_beta   90.00
_cell.angle_gamma   90.00
#
_symmetry.space_group_name_H-M   'P 1'
#
loop_
_entity.id
_entity.type
_entity.pdbx_description
1 polymer ?
#
loop_
_entity_poly.entity_id
_entity_poly.type
_entity_poly.pdbx_seq_one_letter_code
_entity_poly.pdbx_strand_id
1 'polypeptide(L)'
;MNSQLVDPTGKVWDAGSGQLRMMFHARIDSSALPDYLVRNHGYVEVSHSQNGCLVRFAPGRLKYDCYVTTIGLIEEHCKERGSLVWYDGQ
;
A
#
# COMPACT_ATOMS: atom_id res chain seq x y z
N MET A 1 -5.57 4.55 12.33
CA MET A 1 -5.48 4.64 10.86
C MET A 1 -5.65 3.24 10.33
N ASN A 2 -6.61 3.03 9.43
CA ASN A 2 -6.74 1.75 8.73
C ASN A 2 -5.93 1.87 7.45
N SER A 3 -5.05 0.90 7.20
CA SER A 3 -4.19 0.88 6.02
C SER A 3 -4.44 -0.37 5.21
N GLN A 4 -4.58 -0.20 3.91
CA GLN A 4 -4.73 -1.27 2.93
C GLN A 4 -3.48 -1.35 2.08
N LEU A 5 -3.11 -2.57 1.70
CA LEU A 5 -2.03 -2.86 0.78
C LEU A 5 -2.61 -3.44 -0.51
N VAL A 6 -2.28 -2.83 -1.64
CA VAL A 6 -2.59 -3.37 -2.96
C VAL A 6 -1.34 -4.06 -3.47
N ASP A 7 -1.43 -5.34 -3.79
CA ASP A 7 -0.29 -6.10 -4.33
C ASP A 7 -0.11 -5.88 -5.84
N PRO A 8 0.99 -6.37 -6.44
CA PRO A 8 1.24 -6.20 -7.87
C PRO A 8 0.19 -6.80 -8.81
N THR A 9 -0.68 -7.70 -8.33
CA THR A 9 -1.76 -8.30 -9.12
C THR A 9 -3.11 -7.58 -8.92
N GLY A 10 -3.12 -6.49 -8.15
CA GLY A 10 -4.30 -5.69 -7.89
C GLY A 10 -5.18 -6.25 -6.76
N LYS A 11 -4.71 -7.22 -5.98
CA LYS A 11 -5.45 -7.72 -4.82
C LYS A 11 -5.22 -6.83 -3.60
N VAL A 12 -6.31 -6.58 -2.88
CA VAL A 12 -6.33 -5.74 -1.68
C VAL A 12 -6.15 -6.60 -0.42
N TRP A 13 -5.32 -6.12 0.48
CA TRP A 13 -4.98 -6.75 1.74
C TRP A 13 -5.13 -5.74 2.89
N ASP A 14 -5.52 -6.22 4.07
CA ASP A 14 -5.33 -5.45 5.30
C ASP A 14 -3.83 -5.44 5.64
N ALA A 15 -3.26 -4.24 5.78
CA ALA A 15 -1.82 -4.06 6.05
C ALA A 15 -1.37 -4.67 7.38
N GLY A 16 -2.30 -4.81 8.35
CA GLY A 16 -2.08 -5.49 9.62
C GLY A 16 -2.31 -7.00 9.59
N SER A 17 -2.77 -7.57 8.46
CA SER A 17 -3.17 -8.97 8.40
C SER A 17 -2.04 -9.95 8.75
N GLY A 18 -2.36 -10.95 9.58
CA GLY A 18 -1.47 -12.06 9.89
C GLY A 18 -1.07 -12.88 8.65
N GLN A 19 -1.94 -12.90 7.63
CA GLN A 19 -1.72 -13.65 6.40
C GLN A 19 -0.53 -13.10 5.59
N LEU A 20 -0.42 -11.78 5.43
CA LEU A 20 0.73 -11.17 4.76
C LEU A 20 2.04 -11.54 5.48
N ARG A 21 2.06 -11.52 6.82
CA ARG A 21 3.26 -11.88 7.59
C ARG A 21 3.72 -13.31 7.33
N MET A 22 2.77 -14.25 7.31
CA MET A 22 3.07 -15.65 7.02
C MET A 22 3.59 -15.82 5.60
N MET A 23 2.96 -15.18 4.61
CA MET A 23 3.37 -15.26 3.22
C MET A 23 4.81 -14.78 2.98
N PHE A 24 5.22 -13.71 3.66
CA PHE A 24 6.55 -13.13 3.48
C PHE A 24 7.60 -13.71 4.45
N HIS A 25 7.24 -14.70 5.27
CA HIS A 25 8.10 -15.24 6.35
C HIS A 25 8.80 -14.14 7.14
N ALA A 26 8.13 -13.00 7.32
CA ALA A 26 8.80 -11.77 7.67
C ALA A 26 9.25 -11.83 9.13
N ARG A 27 10.57 -11.87 9.35
CA ARG A 27 11.19 -11.53 10.64
C ARG A 27 11.17 -10.03 10.92
N ILE A 28 10.53 -9.26 10.04
CA ILE A 28 10.41 -7.81 10.11
C ILE A 28 9.32 -7.49 11.12
N ASP A 29 9.56 -6.47 11.94
CA ASP A 29 8.57 -5.97 12.86
C ASP A 29 7.26 -5.65 12.16
N SER A 30 6.17 -5.98 12.86
CA SER A 30 4.78 -5.70 12.52
C SER A 30 4.54 -4.38 11.80
N SER A 31 5.17 -3.32 12.31
CA SER A 31 4.99 -1.94 11.86
C SER A 31 5.82 -1.61 10.62
N ALA A 32 6.88 -2.37 10.33
CA ALA A 32 7.78 -2.14 9.20
C ALA A 32 7.41 -2.96 7.97
N LEU A 33 6.52 -3.95 8.09
CA LEU A 33 6.12 -4.80 6.97
C LEU A 33 5.50 -4.01 5.80
N PRO A 34 4.53 -3.09 6.00
CA PRO A 34 3.95 -2.34 4.88
C PRO A 34 5.00 -1.52 4.12
N ASP A 35 5.86 -0.80 4.83
CA ASP A 35 6.95 -0.01 4.24
C ASP A 35 7.92 -0.90 3.44
N TYR A 36 8.29 -2.07 3.99
CA TYR A 36 9.13 -3.05 3.30
C TYR A 36 8.49 -3.56 2.00
N LEU A 37 7.19 -3.90 2.03
CA LEU A 37 6.46 -4.40 0.87
C LEU A 37 6.33 -3.35 -0.23
N VAL A 38 6.03 -2.10 0.14
CA VAL A 38 5.95 -0.99 -0.81
C VAL A 38 7.32 -0.73 -1.46
N ARG A 39 8.39 -0.65 -0.67
CA ARG A 39 9.74 -0.36 -1.17
C ARG A 39 10.31 -1.46 -2.07
N ASN A 40 10.06 -2.73 -1.74
CA ASN A 40 10.81 -3.84 -2.34
C ASN A 40 9.96 -4.71 -3.28
N HIS A 41 8.66 -4.83 -3.02
CA HIS A 41 7.80 -5.81 -3.68
C HIS A 41 6.76 -5.21 -4.63
N GLY A 42 6.77 -3.88 -4.83
CA GLY A 42 5.87 -3.22 -5.77
C GLY A 42 4.43 -3.10 -5.28
N TYR A 43 4.23 -3.19 -3.97
CA TYR A 43 2.95 -2.92 -3.33
C TYR A 43 2.68 -1.41 -3.31
N VAL A 44 1.40 -1.06 -3.18
CA VAL A 44 0.95 0.29 -2.84
C VAL A 44 0.24 0.25 -1.51
N GLU A 45 0.59 1.16 -0.60
CA GLU A 45 -0.13 1.34 0.65
C GLU A 45 -1.11 2.52 0.52
N VAL A 46 -2.35 2.31 0.92
CA VAL A 46 -3.38 3.36 1.04
C VAL A 46 -3.80 3.43 2.50
N SER A 47 -3.34 4.48 3.19
CA SER A 47 -3.70 4.78 4.57
C SER A 47 -4.85 5.78 4.63
N HIS A 48 -5.92 5.41 5.32
CA HIS A 48 -7.12 6.22 5.49
C HIS A 48 -7.10 6.98 6.81
N SER A 49 -7.44 8.26 6.75
CA SER A 49 -7.64 9.14 7.90
C SER A 49 -8.95 9.91 7.76
N GLN A 50 -9.41 10.55 8.84
CA GLN A 50 -10.62 11.40 8.79
C GLN A 50 -10.50 12.57 7.80
N ASN A 51 -9.27 12.99 7.45
CA ASN A 51 -9.00 14.18 6.65
C ASN A 51 -8.48 13.85 5.25
N GLY A 52 -8.67 12.62 4.80
CA GLY A 52 -8.22 12.13 3.50
C GLY A 52 -7.26 10.95 3.58
N CYS A 53 -6.56 10.70 2.48
CA CYS A 53 -5.75 9.51 2.31
C CYS A 53 -4.29 9.81 2.01
N LEU A 54 -3.44 8.90 2.47
CA LEU A 54 -2.02 8.89 2.19
C LEU A 54 -1.70 7.65 1.38
N VAL A 55 -1.15 7.85 0.19
CA VAL A 55 -0.76 6.78 -0.71
C VAL A 55 0.76 6.68 -0.74
N ARG A 56 1.30 5.50 -0.42
CA ARG A 56 2.75 5.22 -0.51
C ARG A 56 3.04 4.21 -1.61
N PHE A 57 3.99 4.51 -2.49
CA PHE A 57 4.37 3.61 -3.58
C PHE A 57 5.84 3.77 -4.00
N ALA A 58 6.38 2.77 -4.71
CA ALA A 58 7.69 2.85 -5.36
C ALA A 58 7.50 2.91 -6.90
N PRO A 59 7.67 4.07 -7.55
CA PRO A 59 7.29 4.26 -8.96
C PRO A 59 7.91 3.24 -9.91
N GLY A 60 9.21 2.92 -9.73
CA GLY A 60 9.93 1.95 -10.56
C GLY A 60 9.48 0.49 -10.40
N ARG A 61 8.63 0.19 -9.41
CA ARG A 61 8.11 -1.16 -9.14
C ARG A 61 6.60 -1.27 -9.34
N LEU A 62 5.92 -0.15 -9.57
CA LEU A 62 4.46 -0.10 -9.69
C LEU A 62 4.00 -0.83 -10.95
N LYS A 63 3.05 -1.77 -10.78
CA LYS A 63 2.38 -2.48 -11.89
C LYS A 63 1.04 -1.85 -12.20
N TYR A 64 0.60 -2.01 -13.45
CA TYR A 64 -0.65 -1.41 -13.95
C TYR A 64 -1.87 -1.84 -13.13
N ASP A 65 -2.03 -3.14 -12.85
CA ASP A 65 -3.18 -3.64 -12.08
C ASP A 65 -3.22 -3.08 -10.66
N CYS A 66 -2.04 -3.02 -10.01
CA CYS A 66 -1.88 -2.40 -8.70
C CYS A 66 -2.28 -0.92 -8.70
N TYR A 67 -1.90 -0.18 -9.75
CA TYR A 67 -2.28 1.22 -9.93
C TYR A 67 -3.80 1.39 -10.10
N VAL A 68 -4.43 0.61 -10.99
CA VAL A 68 -5.88 0.70 -11.25
C VAL A 68 -6.69 0.41 -9.99
N THR A 69 -6.36 -0.67 -9.26
CA THR A 69 -7.04 -0.98 -7.99
C THR A 69 -6.83 0.13 -6.95
N THR A 70 -5.62 0.72 -6.88
CA THR A 70 -5.33 1.83 -5.97
C THR A 70 -6.24 3.02 -6.25
N ILE A 71 -6.42 3.40 -7.51
CA ILE A 71 -7.33 4.50 -7.88
C ILE A 71 -8.77 4.20 -7.44
N GLY A 72 -9.25 2.97 -7.66
CA GLY A 72 -10.58 2.56 -7.20
C GLY A 72 -10.77 2.70 -5.68
N LEU A 73 -9.77 2.30 -4.89
CA LEU A 73 -9.78 2.48 -3.43
C LEU A 73 -9.79 3.96 -3.01
N ILE A 74 -9.06 4.81 -3.74
CA ILE A 74 -9.04 6.25 -3.49
C ILE A 74 -10.41 6.87 -3.81
N GLU A 75 -11.03 6.51 -4.92
CA GLU A 75 -12.35 7.02 -5.30
C GLU A 75 -13.45 6.59 -4.30
N GLU A 76 -13.35 5.38 -3.76
CA GLU A 76 -14.31 4.87 -2.78
C GLU A 76 -14.19 5.58 -1.42
N HIS A 77 -12.97 5.80 -0.93
CA HIS A 77 -12.74 6.18 0.47
C HIS A 77 -12.12 7.57 0.69
N CYS A 78 -11.60 8.22 -0.35
CA CYS A 78 -10.70 9.38 -0.23
C CYS A 78 -11.20 10.62 -0.98
N LYS A 79 -12.50 10.92 -0.88
CA LYS A 79 -13.20 11.90 -1.72
C LYS A 79 -12.76 13.36 -1.59
N GLU A 80 -12.05 13.73 -0.53
CA GLU A 80 -11.75 15.13 -0.22
C GLU A 80 -10.28 15.53 -0.42
N ARG A 81 -9.32 14.68 -0.04
CA ARG A 81 -7.89 15.03 -0.07
C ARG A 81 -7.00 13.80 -0.18
N GLY A 82 -6.02 13.85 -1.10
CA GLY A 82 -5.00 12.82 -1.28
C GLY A 82 -3.60 13.38 -1.09
N SER A 83 -2.77 12.69 -0.32
CA SER A 83 -1.34 12.93 -0.20
C SER A 83 -0.58 11.77 -0.83
N LEU A 84 0.48 12.08 -1.57
CA LEU A 84 1.35 11.08 -2.20
C LEU A 84 2.71 11.09 -1.51
N VAL A 85 3.22 9.90 -1.19
CA VAL A 85 4.59 9.67 -0.76
C VAL A 85 5.16 8.60 -1.67
N TRP A 86 6.36 8.82 -2.17
CA TRP A 86 7.04 7.81 -2.98
C TRP A 86 8.45 7.57 -2.47
N TYR A 87 8.93 6.35 -2.70
CA TYR A 87 10.32 6.00 -2.47
C TYR A 87 11.06 6.17 -3.79
N ASP A 88 12.02 7.08 -3.81
CA ASP A 88 12.94 7.18 -4.94
C ASP A 88 13.73 5.87 -5.01
N GLY A 89 13.66 5.21 -6.17
CA GLY A 89 14.37 3.96 -6.39
C GLY A 89 15.88 4.19 -6.24
N GLN A 90 16.50 3.44 -5.34
CA GLN A 90 17.93 3.13 -5.42
C GLN A 90 18.09 1.76 -6.09
#